data_AF-A0A4S0UWJ6-F1
#
_entry.id   AF-A0A4S0UWJ6-F1
#
_cell.length_a   1.000
_cell.length_b   1.000
_cell.length_c   1.000
_cell.angle_alpha   90.00
_cell.angle_beta   90.00
_cell.angle_gamma   90.00
#
_symmetry.space_group_name_H-M   'P 1'
#
loop_
_entity.id
_entity.type
_entity.pdbx_description
1 polymer ?
#
loop_
_entity_poly.entity_id
_entity_poly.type
_entity_poly.pdbx_seq_one_letter_code
_entity_poly.pdbx_strand_id
1 'polypeptide(L)'
;AHFIDTQSHELTDNVLVDTRPRFAEFKPDGSQVWVSAEVGGTVSVIDNAKRQVVKKIQFAINGLRAETIQPVGIAISADGKKAYIALGPANHVAVVNTETYEVEKYILVG
;
A
#
# COMPACT_ATOMS: atom_id res chain seq x y z
N ALA A 1 10.16 -3.69 4.73
CA ALA A 1 10.42 -2.36 4.17
C ALA A 1 11.65 -1.80 4.86
N HIS A 2 12.67 -1.47 4.08
CA HIS A 2 13.92 -0.92 4.60
C HIS A 2 13.88 0.60 4.50
N PHE A 3 14.24 1.28 5.59
CA PHE A 3 14.43 2.71 5.62
C PHE A 3 15.93 2.98 5.56
N ILE A 4 16.36 3.75 4.56
CA ILE A 4 17.77 3.98 4.28
C ILE A 4 17.98 5.50 4.35
N ASP A 5 18.99 5.92 5.11
CA ASP A 5 19.40 7.32 5.13
C ASP A 5 20.05 7.68 3.79
N THR A 6 19.61 8.77 3.17
CA THR A 6 20.08 9.13 1.82
C THR A 6 21.44 9.82 1.79
N GLN A 7 22.00 10.20 2.95
CA GLN A 7 23.34 10.80 3.05
C GLN A 7 24.39 9.74 3.35
N SER A 8 24.12 8.86 4.33
CA SER A 8 25.06 7.81 4.74
C SER A 8 24.88 6.50 3.97
N HIS A 9 23.73 6.30 3.32
CA HIS A 9 23.32 5.04 2.70
C HIS A 9 23.20 3.87 3.68
N GLU A 10 23.07 4.15 4.96
CA GLU A 10 22.91 3.14 6.00
C GLU A 10 21.45 2.80 6.23
N LEU A 11 21.20 1.54 6.58
CA LEU A 11 19.90 1.08 7.05
C LEU A 11 19.62 1.68 8.43
N THR A 12 18.56 2.48 8.53
CA THR A 12 18.12 3.08 9.80
C THR A 12 17.06 2.20 10.47
N ASP A 13 16.14 1.62 9.71
CA ASP A 13 15.08 0.77 10.23
C ASP A 13 14.67 -0.33 9.25
N ASN A 14 14.08 -1.39 9.79
CA ASN A 14 13.39 -2.43 9.02
C ASN A 14 12.03 -2.73 9.62
N VAL A 15 10.98 -2.57 8.81
CA VAL A 15 9.60 -2.87 9.18
C VAL A 15 9.11 -4.07 8.39
N LEU A 16 8.67 -5.13 9.08
CA LEU A 16 8.14 -6.32 8.43
C LEU A 16 6.83 -6.00 7.71
N VAL A 17 6.75 -6.42 6.44
CA VAL A 17 5.56 -6.36 5.57
C VAL A 17 5.32 -7.74 4.98
N ASP A 18 4.16 -7.94 4.36
CA ASP A 18 3.78 -9.24 3.83
C ASP A 18 4.59 -9.63 2.57
N THR A 19 4.41 -10.87 2.13
CA THR A 19 5.24 -11.55 1.14
C THR A 19 5.27 -10.85 -0.22
N ARG A 20 6.48 -10.76 -0.78
CA ARG A 20 6.79 -10.20 -2.11
C ARG A 20 6.33 -8.73 -2.23
N PRO A 21 6.95 -7.82 -1.46
CA PRO A 21 6.68 -6.40 -1.61
C PRO A 21 7.10 -5.90 -3.00
N ARG A 22 6.31 -5.01 -3.61
CA ARG A 22 6.55 -4.52 -4.98
C ARG A 22 6.74 -3.02 -5.09
N PHE A 23 6.08 -2.24 -4.24
CA PHE A 23 6.11 -0.79 -4.31
C PHE A 23 6.02 -0.18 -2.92
N ALA A 24 6.60 1.01 -2.75
CA ALA A 24 6.50 1.83 -1.54
C ALA A 24 6.24 3.28 -1.96
N GLU A 25 5.23 3.91 -1.36
CA GLU A 25 4.82 5.29 -1.64
C GLU A 25 4.70 6.07 -0.34
N PHE A 26 5.26 7.27 -0.30
CA PHE A 26 5.04 8.19 0.83
C PHE A 26 3.73 8.93 0.65
N LYS A 27 2.98 9.10 1.74
CA LYS A 27 1.91 10.12 1.77
C LYS A 27 2.54 11.51 1.54
N PRO A 28 1.87 12.45 0.84
CA PRO A 28 2.48 13.75 0.52
C PRO A 28 2.99 14.55 1.73
N ASP A 29 2.37 14.38 2.90
CA ASP A 29 2.81 15.02 4.16
C ASP A 29 3.94 14.27 4.87
N GLY A 30 4.42 13.17 4.30
CA GLY A 30 5.49 12.32 4.85
C GLY A 30 5.11 11.56 6.13
N SER A 31 3.85 11.63 6.59
CA SER A 31 3.43 10.99 7.84
C SER A 31 3.38 9.47 7.76
N GLN A 32 3.22 8.93 6.55
CA GLN A 32 3.02 7.50 6.30
C GLN A 32 3.81 7.01 5.10
N VAL A 33 4.17 5.72 5.13
CA VAL A 33 4.67 4.95 3.99
C VAL A 33 3.74 3.78 3.71
N TRP A 34 3.28 3.67 2.48
CA TRP A 34 2.36 2.64 2.03
C TRP A 34 3.11 1.63 1.18
N VAL A 35 3.12 0.36 1.58
CA VAL A 35 3.92 -0.70 0.93
C VAL A 35 3.02 -1.82 0.45
N SER A 36 2.99 -2.07 -0.85
CA SER A 36 2.22 -3.18 -1.43
C SER A 36 2.97 -4.49 -1.31
N ALA A 37 2.23 -5.56 -1.03
CA ALA A 37 2.70 -6.94 -1.03
C ALA A 37 1.85 -7.76 -2.01
N GLU A 38 2.42 -8.09 -3.17
CA GLU A 38 1.72 -8.72 -4.30
C GLU A 38 1.17 -10.09 -3.92
N VAL A 39 2.03 -10.97 -3.38
CA VAL A 39 1.62 -12.32 -2.94
C VAL A 39 0.90 -12.28 -1.61
N GLY A 40 1.25 -11.32 -0.74
CA GLY A 40 0.53 -11.11 0.52
C GLY A 40 -0.91 -10.65 0.33
N GLY A 41 -1.27 -10.07 -0.83
CA GLY A 41 -2.61 -9.56 -1.08
C GLY A 41 -2.97 -8.31 -0.27
N THR A 42 -1.96 -7.61 0.28
CA THR A 42 -2.16 -6.50 1.22
C THR A 42 -1.38 -5.25 0.82
N VAL A 43 -1.81 -4.11 1.39
CA VAL A 43 -0.98 -2.91 1.51
C VAL A 43 -0.75 -2.62 2.99
N SER A 44 0.51 -2.60 3.42
CA SER A 44 0.87 -2.17 4.77
C SER A 44 1.03 -0.66 4.83
N VAL A 45 0.30 0.00 5.73
CA VAL A 45 0.45 1.42 6.04
C VAL A 45 1.33 1.54 7.28
N ILE A 46 2.45 2.24 7.14
CA ILE A 46 3.48 2.39 8.16
C ILE A 46 3.46 3.85 8.64
N ASP A 47 3.36 4.06 9.96
CA ASP A 47 3.66 5.36 10.58
C ASP A 47 5.15 5.65 10.37
N ASN A 48 5.44 6.74 9.65
CA ASN A 48 6.80 7.05 9.27
C ASN A 48 7.63 7.33 10.54
N ALA A 49 7.21 8.25 11.40
CA ALA A 49 7.99 8.63 12.58
C ALA A 49 8.29 7.45 13.55
N LYS A 50 7.30 6.57 13.76
CA LYS A 50 7.44 5.45 14.71
C LYS A 50 7.96 4.16 14.09
N ARG A 51 8.01 4.08 12.75
CA ARG A 51 8.43 2.89 12.00
C ARG A 51 7.60 1.65 12.38
N GLN A 52 6.28 1.82 12.45
CA GLN A 52 5.35 0.75 12.84
C GLN A 52 4.20 0.66 11.87
N VAL A 53 3.77 -0.57 11.56
CA VAL A 53 2.57 -0.81 10.75
C VAL A 53 1.34 -0.41 11.58
N VAL A 54 0.59 0.58 11.09
CA VAL A 54 -0.67 1.04 11.71
C VAL A 54 -1.89 0.38 11.10
N LYS A 55 -1.79 -0.09 9.85
CA LYS A 55 -2.86 -0.81 9.17
C LYS A 55 -2.31 -1.78 8.14
N LYS A 56 -2.99 -2.92 7.97
CA LYS A 56 -2.90 -3.72 6.76
C LYS A 56 -4.24 -3.63 6.03
N ILE A 57 -4.20 -3.08 4.83
CA ILE A 57 -5.37 -2.98 3.96
C ILE A 57 -5.46 -4.30 3.18
N GLN A 58 -6.64 -4.89 3.23
CA GLN A 58 -7.02 -6.07 2.45
C GLN A 58 -8.05 -5.68 1.42
N PHE A 59 -8.19 -6.49 0.38
CA PHE A 59 -9.10 -6.24 -0.72
C PHE A 59 -10.06 -7.42 -0.89
N ALA A 60 -11.32 -7.11 -1.18
CA ALA A 60 -12.36 -8.09 -1.43
C ALA A 60 -13.23 -7.62 -2.59
N ILE A 61 -13.13 -8.32 -3.73
CA ILE A 61 -13.95 -8.06 -4.91
C ILE A 61 -14.86 -9.26 -5.09
N ASN A 62 -16.17 -9.01 -5.15
CA ASN A 62 -17.17 -10.07 -5.27
C ASN A 62 -16.92 -10.93 -6.51
N GLY A 63 -16.94 -12.26 -6.33
CA GLY A 63 -16.72 -13.23 -7.41
C GLY A 63 -15.26 -13.52 -7.72
N LEU A 64 -14.31 -12.82 -7.09
CA LEU A 64 -12.87 -13.11 -7.22
C LEU A 64 -12.34 -13.81 -5.97
N ARG A 65 -11.31 -14.64 -6.17
CA ARG A 65 -10.60 -15.29 -5.05
C ARG A 65 -9.54 -14.35 -4.50
N ALA A 66 -9.32 -14.37 -3.19
CA ALA A 66 -8.38 -13.45 -2.54
C ALA A 66 -6.97 -13.51 -3.15
N GLU A 67 -6.53 -14.70 -3.56
CA GLU A 67 -5.19 -14.94 -4.12
C GLU A 67 -4.99 -14.30 -5.51
N THR A 68 -6.09 -13.97 -6.19
CA THR A 68 -6.06 -13.24 -7.48
C THR A 68 -6.07 -11.72 -7.30
N ILE A 69 -6.28 -11.22 -6.08
CA ILE A 69 -6.31 -9.79 -5.80
C ILE A 69 -4.93 -9.36 -5.29
N GLN A 70 -4.04 -9.06 -6.23
CA GLN A 70 -2.64 -8.79 -5.95
C GLN A 70 -2.32 -7.30 -6.13
N PRO A 71 -2.10 -6.55 -5.04
CA PRO A 71 -1.75 -5.13 -5.11
C PRO A 71 -0.31 -4.94 -5.58
N VAL A 72 -0.10 -3.96 -6.47
CA VAL A 72 1.24 -3.67 -7.02
C VAL A 72 1.56 -2.18 -6.91
N GLY A 73 1.10 -1.36 -7.85
CA GLY A 73 1.35 0.09 -7.84
C GLY A 73 0.44 0.81 -6.85
N ILE A 74 0.97 1.87 -6.22
CA ILE A 74 0.23 2.75 -5.32
C ILE A 74 0.47 4.19 -5.79
N ALA A 75 -0.60 4.99 -5.88
CA ALA A 75 -0.51 6.43 -6.06
C ALA A 75 -1.40 7.13 -5.04
N ILE A 76 -0.88 8.11 -4.32
CA ILE A 76 -1.64 8.90 -3.35
C ILE A 76 -1.96 10.26 -3.98
N SER A 77 -3.20 10.73 -3.84
CA SER A 77 -3.63 12.03 -4.36
C SER A 77 -2.81 13.16 -3.74
N ALA A 78 -2.66 14.28 -4.45
CA ALA A 78 -1.86 15.41 -3.97
C ALA A 78 -2.38 16.02 -2.65
N ASP A 79 -3.70 15.98 -2.42
CA ASP A 79 -4.32 16.37 -1.15
C ASP A 79 -4.16 15.32 -0.05
N GLY A 80 -3.57 14.17 -0.37
CA GLY A 80 -3.29 13.08 0.54
C GLY A 80 -4.50 12.27 0.98
N LYS A 81 -5.72 12.53 0.46
CA LYS A 81 -6.98 11.95 0.97
C LYS A 81 -7.37 10.61 0.35
N LYS A 82 -6.86 10.31 -0.85
CA LYS A 82 -7.15 9.06 -1.57
C LYS A 82 -5.87 8.36 -1.99
N ALA A 83 -5.86 7.04 -1.84
CA ALA A 83 -4.87 6.17 -2.46
C ALA A 83 -5.53 5.34 -3.57
N TYR A 84 -4.85 5.21 -4.69
CA TYR A 84 -5.22 4.38 -5.83
C TYR A 84 -4.25 3.21 -5.91
N ILE A 85 -4.79 2.00 -5.82
CA ILE A 85 -3.98 0.78 -5.70
C ILE A 85 -4.34 -0.13 -6.85
N ALA A 86 -3.36 -0.42 -7.71
CA ALA A 86 -3.55 -1.33 -8.84
C ALA A 86 -3.58 -2.78 -8.36
N LEU A 87 -4.67 -3.49 -8.67
CA LEU A 87 -4.91 -4.89 -8.33
C LEU A 87 -4.82 -5.73 -9.62
N GLY A 88 -3.59 -6.07 -10.01
CA GLY A 88 -3.23 -6.49 -11.37
C GLY A 88 -4.06 -7.67 -11.90
N PRO A 89 -3.91 -8.90 -11.35
CA PRO A 89 -4.64 -10.08 -11.85
C PRO A 89 -6.14 -10.02 -11.62
N ALA A 90 -6.61 -9.10 -10.76
CA ALA A 90 -8.03 -8.86 -10.55
C ALA A 90 -8.62 -7.88 -11.59
N ASN A 91 -7.81 -7.22 -12.42
CA ASN A 91 -8.22 -6.16 -13.37
C ASN A 91 -8.94 -4.96 -12.72
N HIS A 92 -8.59 -4.62 -11.48
CA HIS A 92 -9.22 -3.50 -10.79
C HIS A 92 -8.21 -2.49 -10.25
N VAL A 93 -8.67 -1.26 -10.04
CA VAL A 93 -8.04 -0.28 -9.16
C VAL A 93 -8.92 -0.09 -7.93
N ALA A 94 -8.34 -0.24 -6.74
CA ALA A 94 -9.00 0.14 -5.50
C ALA A 94 -8.78 1.62 -5.20
N VAL A 95 -9.86 2.32 -4.87
CA VAL A 95 -9.82 3.67 -4.30
C VAL A 95 -9.98 3.54 -2.80
N VAL A 96 -8.99 4.01 -2.05
CA VAL A 96 -8.91 3.87 -0.60
C VAL A 96 -8.88 5.24 0.05
N ASN A 97 -9.68 5.43 1.09
CA ASN A 97 -9.60 6.59 1.96
C ASN A 97 -8.35 6.51 2.85
N THR A 98 -7.47 7.50 2.83
CA THR A 98 -6.20 7.42 3.56
C THR A 98 -6.32 7.72 5.05
N GLU A 99 -7.43 8.30 5.49
CA GLU A 99 -7.69 8.60 6.91
C GLU A 99 -8.33 7.39 7.61
N THR A 100 -9.29 6.73 6.95
CA THR A 100 -10.00 5.57 7.52
C THR A 100 -9.39 4.23 7.10
N TYR A 101 -8.57 4.22 6.04
CA TYR A 101 -8.02 3.03 5.38
C TYR A 101 -9.06 2.11 4.76
N GLU A 102 -10.28 2.61 4.54
CA GLU A 102 -11.36 1.84 3.95
C GLU A 102 -11.30 1.91 2.43
N VAL A 103 -11.59 0.77 1.79
CA VAL A 103 -11.75 0.72 0.33
C VAL A 103 -13.12 1.28 -0.02
N GLU A 104 -13.16 2.46 -0.63
CA GLU A 104 -14.40 3.16 -1.00
C GLU A 104 -14.98 2.61 -2.31
N LYS A 105 -14.12 2.15 -3.23
CA LYS A 105 -14.53 1.72 -4.56
C LYS A 105 -13.53 0.78 -5.20
N TYR A 106 -14.03 -0.14 -6.01
CA TYR A 106 -13.25 -0.86 -7.02
C TYR A 106 -13.65 -0.37 -8.42
N ILE A 107 -12.66 -0.09 -9.25
CA ILE A 107 -12.84 0.36 -10.63
C ILE A 107 -12.32 -0.75 -11.54
N LEU A 108 -13.18 -1.34 -12.36
CA LEU A 108 -12.80 -2.30 -13.40
C LEU A 108 -12.00 -1.57 -14.48
N VAL A 109 -10.82 -2.10 -14.85
CA VAL A 109 -9.92 -1.49 -15.83
C VAL A 109 -9.45 -2.46 -16.93
N GLY A 110 -9.97 -3.71 -16.96
CA GLY A 110 -9.63 -4.72 -17.97
C GLY A 110 -10.54 -5.95 -17.97
#